data_AF-A0A519K027-F1
#
_entry.id   AF-A0A519K027-F1
#
_cell.length_a   1.000
_cell.length_b   1.000
_cell.length_c   1.000
_cell.angle_alpha   90.00
_cell.angle_beta   90.00
_cell.angle_gamma   90.00
#
_symmetry.space_group_name_H-M   'P 1'
#
loop_
_entity.id
_entity.type
_entity.pdbx_description
1 polymer ?
#
loop_
_entity_poly.entity_id
_entity_poly.type
_entity_poly.pdbx_seq_one_letter_code
_entity_poly.pdbx_strand_id
1 'polypeptide(L)'
;MPIRINCQFMDASPMLVNWKFDTANMRDQFTISGYIKNLPAVDITPFIKPYMNITATGTITSLDYDFKGNNDIMNGKFRITHKDLKVTLLDKETKQKKKFLSGVANLLVKKDSQKFPESVDVYVERNKERSFFNMYWKGIEDGLKKTLLIIKI
;
A
#
# COMPACT_ATOMS: atom_id res chain seq x y z
N MET A 1 16.19 11.54 -15.68
CA MET A 1 16.56 10.13 -15.91
C MET A 1 15.41 9.19 -15.54
N PRO A 2 15.02 8.24 -16.41
CA PRO A 2 14.08 7.17 -16.08
C PRO A 2 14.78 5.91 -15.56
N ILE A 3 14.24 5.30 -14.51
CA ILE A 3 14.60 3.98 -13.99
C ILE A 3 13.38 3.07 -14.16
N ARG A 4 13.59 1.89 -14.74
CA ARG A 4 12.55 0.86 -14.90
C ARG A 4 12.97 -0.40 -14.15
N ILE A 5 12.07 -0.92 -13.33
CA ILE A 5 12.29 -2.14 -12.56
C ILE A 5 11.24 -3.16 -13.01
N ASN A 6 11.70 -4.37 -13.31
CA ASN A 6 10.85 -5.52 -13.58
C ASN A 6 11.36 -6.67 -12.71
N CYS A 7 10.52 -7.14 -11.77
CA CYS A 7 10.92 -8.16 -10.81
C CYS A 7 9.73 -9.03 -10.38
N GLN A 8 10.04 -10.10 -9.64
CA GLN A 8 9.04 -10.87 -8.89
C GLN A 8 9.00 -10.34 -7.46
N PHE A 9 7.93 -9.65 -7.11
CA PHE A 9 7.70 -9.18 -5.75
C PHE A 9 7.39 -10.38 -4.85
N MET A 10 8.15 -10.51 -3.75
CA MET A 10 8.05 -11.62 -2.79
C MET A 10 8.19 -13.01 -3.44
N ASP A 11 8.95 -13.12 -4.53
CA ASP A 11 9.09 -14.34 -5.34
C ASP A 11 7.75 -14.94 -5.83
N ALA A 12 6.68 -14.14 -5.82
CA ALA A 12 5.32 -14.60 -6.06
C ALA A 12 4.63 -13.87 -7.22
N SER A 13 4.89 -12.57 -7.40
CA SER A 13 4.05 -11.73 -8.25
C SER A 13 4.85 -10.79 -9.16
N PRO A 14 4.54 -10.73 -10.46
CA PRO A 14 5.17 -9.77 -11.35
C PRO A 14 4.91 -8.33 -10.89
N MET A 15 5.99 -7.57 -10.80
CA MET A 15 6.00 -6.16 -10.42
C MET A 15 6.76 -5.32 -11.44
N LEU A 16 6.14 -4.21 -11.85
CA LEU A 16 6.73 -3.20 -12.70
C LEU A 16 6.78 -1.88 -11.95
N VAL A 17 7.91 -1.19 -11.98
CA VAL A 17 8.06 0.17 -11.43
C VAL A 17 8.69 1.07 -12.48
N ASN A 18 8.11 2.26 -12.64
CA ASN A 18 8.69 3.33 -13.43
C ASN A 18 8.93 4.52 -12.51
N TRP A 19 10.21 4.85 -12.31
CA TRP A 19 10.63 6.01 -11.54
C TRP A 19 11.31 7.00 -12.46
N LYS A 20 10.87 8.25 -12.46
CA LYS A 20 11.51 9.34 -13.21
C LYS A 20 11.80 10.47 -12.25
N PHE A 21 13.00 11.01 -12.36
CA PHE A 21 13.42 12.23 -11.67
C PHE A 21 14.30 13.03 -12.61
N ASP A 22 14.37 14.33 -12.40
CA ASP A 22 15.25 15.21 -13.16
C ASP A 22 16.40 15.67 -12.27
N THR A 23 17.61 15.21 -12.57
CA THR A 23 18.83 15.55 -11.82
C THR A 23 19.27 17.00 -12.02
N ALA A 24 18.80 17.66 -13.07
CA ALA A 24 19.05 19.09 -13.29
C ALA A 24 18.03 19.98 -12.56
N ASN A 25 16.96 19.41 -12.03
CA ASN A 25 15.89 20.15 -11.36
C ASN A 25 16.22 20.35 -9.89
N MET A 26 16.53 21.60 -9.51
CA MET A 26 16.85 21.98 -8.12
C MET A 26 15.69 21.81 -7.13
N ARG A 27 14.48 21.51 -7.61
CA ARG A 27 13.31 21.20 -6.78
C ARG A 27 13.15 19.69 -6.55
N ASP A 28 14.09 18.85 -6.98
CA ASP A 28 14.09 17.39 -6.77
C ASP A 28 12.78 16.72 -7.19
N GLN A 29 12.17 17.19 -8.28
CA GLN A 29 10.89 16.66 -8.74
C GLN A 29 11.04 15.22 -9.24
N PHE A 30 10.10 14.38 -8.83
CA PHE A 30 10.01 12.99 -9.26
C PHE A 30 8.58 12.55 -9.54
N THR A 31 8.47 11.49 -10.33
CA THR A 31 7.26 10.68 -10.51
C THR A 31 7.64 9.22 -10.32
N ILE A 32 6.84 8.46 -9.58
CA ILE A 32 7.04 7.03 -9.38
C ILE A 32 5.70 6.32 -9.47
N SER A 33 5.60 5.39 -10.42
CA SER A 33 4.43 4.55 -10.61
C SER A 33 4.83 3.10 -10.54
N GLY A 34 3.88 2.25 -10.17
CA GLY A 34 4.09 0.82 -10.19
C GLY A 34 2.81 0.02 -10.22
N TYR A 35 3.00 -1.22 -10.64
CA TYR A 35 1.96 -2.18 -10.89
C TYR A 35 2.40 -3.54 -10.39
N ILE A 36 1.59 -4.17 -9.54
CA ILE A 36 1.76 -5.56 -9.09
C ILE A 36 0.53 -6.35 -9.51
N LYS A 37 0.74 -7.52 -10.10
CA LYS A 37 -0.33 -8.39 -10.59
C LYS A 37 -0.41 -9.68 -9.78
N ASN A 38 -1.63 -10.09 -9.42
CA ASN A 38 -1.93 -11.38 -8.80
C ASN A 38 -1.08 -11.69 -7.55
N LEU A 39 -1.09 -10.77 -6.58
CA LEU A 39 -0.40 -10.90 -5.30
C LEU A 39 -1.20 -11.70 -4.29
N PRO A 40 -0.73 -12.89 -3.85
CA PRO A 40 -1.32 -13.56 -2.71
C PRO A 40 -1.19 -12.67 -1.48
N ALA A 41 -2.30 -12.32 -0.84
CA ALA A 41 -2.29 -11.34 0.26
C ALA A 41 -1.56 -11.85 1.52
N VAL A 42 -1.36 -13.17 1.61
CA VAL A 42 -0.53 -13.78 2.66
C VAL A 42 0.95 -13.40 2.49
N ASP A 43 1.44 -13.26 1.26
CA ASP A 43 2.86 -13.01 0.99
C ASP A 43 3.27 -11.58 1.37
N ILE A 44 2.34 -10.62 1.31
CA ILE A 44 2.60 -9.24 1.77
C ILE A 44 2.41 -9.07 3.29
N THR A 45 1.83 -10.07 3.99
CA THR A 45 1.58 -9.99 5.43
C THR A 45 2.83 -9.68 6.27
N PRO A 46 4.01 -10.30 6.04
CA PRO A 46 5.24 -9.95 6.76
C PRO A 46 5.60 -8.47 6.67
N PHE A 47 5.23 -7.82 5.55
CA PHE A 47 5.51 -6.42 5.30
C PHE A 47 4.47 -5.50 5.91
N ILE A 48 3.17 -5.77 5.78
CA ILE A 48 2.11 -4.89 6.31
C ILE A 48 1.87 -5.04 7.82
N LYS A 49 2.13 -6.23 8.37
CA LYS A 49 1.92 -6.54 9.80
C LYS A 49 2.66 -5.57 10.74
N PRO A 50 3.98 -5.29 10.59
CA PRO A 50 4.68 -4.41 11.53
C PRO A 50 4.21 -2.94 11.48
N TYR A 51 3.71 -2.45 10.34
CA TYR A 51 3.32 -1.04 10.20
C TYR A 51 1.84 -0.78 10.50
N MET A 52 0.98 -1.76 10.24
CA MET A 52 -0.47 -1.59 10.34
C MET A 52 -1.13 -2.53 11.36
N ASN A 53 -0.39 -3.49 11.91
CA ASN A 53 -0.93 -4.55 12.78
C ASN A 53 -2.09 -5.30 12.12
N ILE A 54 -1.96 -5.63 10.83
CA ILE A 54 -2.98 -6.41 10.10
C ILE A 54 -2.36 -7.64 9.46
N THR A 55 -3.19 -8.66 9.21
CA THR A 55 -2.88 -9.77 8.30
C THR A 55 -3.91 -9.81 7.18
N ALA A 56 -3.52 -10.32 6.01
CA ALA A 56 -4.41 -10.43 4.87
C ALA A 56 -4.37 -11.83 4.25
N THR A 57 -5.50 -12.26 3.68
CA THR A 57 -5.64 -13.49 2.89
C THR A 57 -6.50 -13.21 1.66
N GLY A 58 -6.50 -14.12 0.68
CA GLY A 58 -7.11 -13.89 -0.63
C GLY A 58 -6.07 -13.44 -1.66
N THR A 59 -6.53 -12.86 -2.77
CA THR A 59 -5.65 -12.42 -3.87
C THR A 59 -5.89 -10.94 -4.18
N ILE A 60 -4.83 -10.14 -4.16
CA ILE A 60 -4.82 -8.80 -4.76
C ILE A 60 -4.58 -9.00 -6.26
N THR A 61 -5.61 -8.82 -7.08
CA THR A 61 -5.52 -9.05 -8.53
C THR A 61 -4.70 -7.96 -9.21
N SER A 62 -4.83 -6.71 -8.74
CA SER A 62 -3.92 -5.62 -9.09
C SER A 62 -3.69 -4.68 -7.92
N LEU A 63 -2.46 -4.18 -7.81
CA LEU A 63 -2.11 -3.01 -7.01
C LEU A 63 -1.44 -2.02 -7.95
N ASP A 64 -2.01 -0.82 -8.01
CA ASP A 64 -1.59 0.26 -8.89
C ASP A 64 -1.32 1.51 -8.05
N TYR A 65 -0.20 2.19 -8.30
CA TYR A 65 0.04 3.52 -7.76
C TYR A 65 0.71 4.41 -8.80
N ASP A 66 0.40 5.70 -8.71
CA ASP A 66 1.04 6.75 -9.49
C ASP A 66 1.22 7.98 -8.60
N PHE A 67 2.46 8.22 -8.20
CA PHE A 67 2.84 9.28 -7.30
C PHE A 67 3.75 10.29 -8.00
N LYS A 68 3.61 11.54 -7.60
CA LYS A 68 4.52 12.64 -7.95
C LYS A 68 4.88 13.42 -6.70
N GLY A 69 6.04 14.04 -6.71
CA GLY A 69 6.49 14.78 -5.55
C GLY A 69 7.80 15.51 -5.76
N ASN A 70 8.31 16.04 -4.66
CA ASN A 70 9.58 16.74 -4.55
C ASN A 70 10.22 16.46 -3.17
N ASN A 71 11.20 17.25 -2.77
CA ASN A 71 11.88 17.09 -1.47
C ASN A 71 11.03 17.51 -0.25
N ASP A 72 9.79 17.94 -0.44
CA ASP A 72 8.91 18.39 0.64
C ASP A 72 7.64 17.54 0.76
N ILE A 73 7.04 17.15 -0.36
CA ILE A 73 5.77 16.44 -0.41
C ILE A 73 5.72 15.37 -1.50
N MET A 74 4.84 14.39 -1.32
CA MET A 74 4.45 13.42 -2.34
C MET A 74 2.94 13.25 -2.33
N ASN A 75 2.33 13.21 -3.52
CA ASN A 75 0.90 12.98 -3.66
C ASN A 75 0.60 12.14 -4.91
N GLY A 76 -0.59 11.55 -4.96
CA GLY A 76 -1.02 10.81 -6.14
C GLY A 76 -2.18 9.87 -5.88
N LYS A 77 -2.33 8.88 -6.76
CA LYS A 77 -3.44 7.92 -6.70
C LYS A 77 -2.93 6.53 -6.36
N PHE A 78 -3.74 5.82 -5.59
CA PHE A 78 -3.51 4.42 -5.22
C PHE A 78 -4.79 3.62 -5.46
N ARG A 79 -4.66 2.43 -6.04
CA ARG A 79 -5.79 1.54 -6.36
C ARG A 79 -5.42 0.09 -6.09
N ILE A 80 -6.41 -0.66 -5.60
CA ILE A 80 -6.33 -2.11 -5.44
C ILE A 80 -7.59 -2.74 -6.04
N THR A 81 -7.39 -3.80 -6.81
CA THR A 81 -8.45 -4.77 -7.14
C THR A 81 -8.13 -6.10 -6.48
N HIS A 82 -9.15 -6.87 -6.11
CA HIS A 82 -8.94 -8.10 -5.37
C HIS A 82 -10.01 -9.15 -5.62
N LYS A 83 -9.71 -10.39 -5.21
CA LYS A 83 -10.63 -11.52 -5.12
C LYS A 83 -10.51 -12.15 -3.74
N ASP A 84 -11.66 -12.31 -3.07
CA ASP A 84 -11.76 -12.93 -1.73
C ASP A 84 -10.80 -12.34 -0.68
N LEU A 85 -10.47 -11.04 -0.77
CA LEU A 85 -9.57 -10.37 0.16
C LEU A 85 -10.21 -10.30 1.55
N LYS A 86 -9.52 -10.81 2.56
CA LYS A 86 -9.92 -10.68 3.96
C LYS A 86 -8.80 -10.05 4.76
N VAL A 87 -9.11 -9.00 5.50
CA VAL A 87 -8.15 -8.30 6.36
C VAL A 87 -8.54 -8.51 7.81
N THR A 88 -7.57 -8.86 8.65
CA THR A 88 -7.75 -9.06 10.09
C THR A 88 -6.88 -8.07 10.83
N LEU A 89 -7.49 -7.24 11.69
CA LEU A 89 -6.76 -6.37 12.62
C LEU A 89 -6.25 -7.20 13.80
N LEU A 90 -4.98 -7.05 14.11
CA LEU A 90 -4.29 -7.70 15.22
C LEU A 90 -4.22 -6.76 16.43
N ASP A 91 -4.07 -7.37 17.60
CA ASP A 91 -3.79 -6.64 18.81
C ASP A 91 -2.43 -5.92 18.75
N LYS A 92 -2.38 -4.68 19.26
CA LYS A 92 -1.16 -3.85 19.22
C LYS A 92 -0.07 -4.34 20.18
N GLU A 93 -0.44 -4.94 21.32
CA GLU A 93 0.51 -5.32 22.38
C GLU A 93 1.04 -6.75 22.17
N THR A 94 0.15 -7.68 21.84
CA THR A 94 0.49 -9.11 21.77
C THR A 94 0.89 -9.57 20.37
N LYS A 95 0.59 -8.79 19.31
CA LYS A 95 0.72 -9.19 17.88
C LYS A 95 0.06 -10.54 17.54
N GLN A 96 -0.79 -11.05 18.43
CA GLN A 96 -1.61 -12.25 18.29
C GLN A 96 -3.07 -11.85 18.08
N LYS A 97 -3.90 -12.80 17.62
CA LYS A 97 -5.35 -12.60 17.56
C LYS A 97 -5.87 -12.42 19.00
N LYS A 98 -6.55 -11.30 19.29
CA LYS A 98 -7.18 -11.05 20.61
C LYS A 98 -8.10 -12.22 20.98
N LYS A 99 -7.78 -12.97 22.03
CA LYS A 99 -8.69 -13.97 22.60
C LYS A 99 -9.59 -13.43 23.72
N PHE A 100 -9.34 -12.25 24.26
CA PHE A 100 -10.16 -11.64 25.31
C PHE A 100 -10.18 -10.11 25.12
N LEU A 101 -11.33 -9.49 25.35
CA LEU A 101 -11.66 -8.07 25.17
C LEU A 101 -12.07 -7.67 23.74
N SER A 102 -13.36 -7.86 23.48
CA SER A 102 -14.25 -7.06 22.63
C SER A 102 -13.59 -6.02 21.74
N GLY A 103 -13.28 -6.41 20.51
CA GLY A 103 -12.74 -5.51 19.49
C GLY A 103 -12.31 -6.20 18.20
N VAL A 104 -12.81 -7.41 17.95
CA VAL A 104 -12.59 -8.10 16.67
C VAL A 104 -13.52 -7.45 15.65
N ALA A 105 -13.06 -6.35 15.05
CA ALA A 105 -13.65 -5.91 13.80
C ALA A 105 -13.24 -6.93 12.73
N ASN A 106 -14.02 -8.00 12.58
CA ASN A 106 -14.03 -8.80 11.36
C ASN A 106 -14.51 -7.86 10.25
N LEU A 107 -13.59 -7.09 9.67
CA LEU A 107 -13.83 -6.40 8.41
C LEU A 107 -13.80 -7.46 7.33
N LEU A 108 -14.87 -8.25 7.30
CA LEU A 108 -15.25 -9.03 6.13
C LEU A 108 -15.51 -8.00 5.04
N VAL A 109 -14.49 -7.78 4.22
CA VAL A 109 -14.68 -7.17 2.91
C VAL A 109 -15.72 -8.06 2.22
N LYS A 110 -16.97 -7.58 2.22
CA LYS A 110 -18.14 -8.39 1.83
C LYS A 110 -17.87 -8.98 0.46
N LYS A 111 -18.18 -10.27 0.35
CA LYS A 111 -17.82 -11.15 -0.76
C LYS A 111 -18.21 -10.61 -2.14
N ASP A 112 -19.15 -9.67 -2.28
CA ASP A 112 -19.61 -9.16 -3.58
C ASP A 112 -20.33 -7.77 -3.58
N SER A 113 -20.15 -6.84 -2.60
CA SER A 113 -21.09 -5.69 -2.59
C SER A 113 -20.67 -4.31 -2.05
N GLN A 114 -19.41 -4.03 -1.73
CA GLN A 114 -18.95 -2.64 -1.60
C GLN A 114 -17.79 -2.46 -2.56
N LYS A 115 -18.03 -1.77 -3.67
CA LYS A 115 -16.99 -1.45 -4.65
C LYS A 115 -15.88 -0.74 -3.89
N PHE A 116 -14.66 -1.29 -3.92
CA PHE A 116 -13.49 -0.50 -3.55
C PHE A 116 -13.57 0.81 -4.33
N PRO A 117 -13.22 1.95 -3.72
CA PRO A 117 -13.09 3.17 -4.48
C PRO A 117 -12.17 2.88 -5.66
N GLU A 118 -12.53 3.35 -6.85
CA GLU A 118 -11.72 3.14 -8.05
C GLU A 118 -10.26 3.56 -7.79
N SER A 119 -10.05 4.62 -7.00
CA SER A 119 -8.76 4.95 -6.41
C SER A 119 -8.95 5.79 -5.14
N VAL A 120 -7.90 5.87 -4.32
CA VAL A 120 -7.80 6.80 -3.20
C VAL A 120 -6.67 7.80 -3.45
N ASP A 121 -6.85 9.03 -2.95
CA ASP A 121 -5.81 10.05 -2.95
C ASP A 121 -4.83 9.82 -1.82
N VAL A 122 -3.54 9.85 -2.15
CA VAL A 122 -2.42 9.77 -1.22
C VAL A 122 -1.77 11.14 -1.10
N TYR A 123 -1.42 11.51 0.14
CA TYR A 123 -0.63 12.71 0.43
C TYR A 123 0.32 12.41 1.60
N VAL A 124 1.60 12.72 1.42
CA VAL A 124 2.66 12.47 2.39
C VAL A 124 3.60 13.67 2.45
N GLU A 125 3.85 14.17 3.65
CA GLU A 125 4.90 15.14 3.91
C GLU A 125 6.24 14.44 4.14
N ARG A 126 7.32 15.03 3.61
CA ARG A 126 8.66 14.46 3.68
C ARG A 126 9.26 14.64 5.07
N ASN A 127 9.60 13.53 5.73
CA ASN A 127 10.55 13.57 6.84
C ASN A 127 12.00 13.64 6.31
N LYS A 128 12.61 14.82 6.32
CA LYS A 128 13.95 15.07 5.76
C LYS A 128 15.09 14.30 6.47
N GLU A 129 14.86 13.76 7.67
CA GLU A 129 15.82 12.91 8.40
C GLU A 129 15.81 11.44 7.94
N ARG A 130 14.83 11.04 7.13
CA ARG A 130 14.69 9.67 6.60
C ARG A 130 15.02 9.62 5.12
N SER A 131 15.21 8.44 4.55
CA SER A 131 15.45 8.28 3.11
C SER A 131 14.21 8.54 2.25
N PHE A 132 14.40 8.75 0.95
CA PHE A 132 13.30 8.78 -0.03
C PHE A 132 12.37 7.55 0.09
N PHE A 133 12.95 6.37 0.30
CA PHE A 133 12.20 5.12 0.45
C PHE A 133 11.23 5.12 1.63
N ASN A 134 11.53 5.88 2.69
CA ASN A 134 10.59 6.07 3.78
C ASN A 134 9.33 6.81 3.32
N MET A 135 9.49 7.93 2.60
CA MET A 135 8.36 8.68 2.05
C MET A 135 7.58 7.84 1.04
N TYR A 136 8.28 7.14 0.15
CA TYR A 136 7.67 6.23 -0.81
C TYR A 136 6.81 5.17 -0.11
N TRP A 137 7.36 4.50 0.91
CA TRP A 137 6.61 3.52 1.70
C TRP A 137 5.42 4.14 2.44
N LYS A 138 5.58 5.34 3.01
CA LYS A 138 4.46 6.07 3.63
C LYS A 138 3.32 6.35 2.66
N GLY A 139 3.61 6.56 1.38
CA GLY A 139 2.58 6.71 0.36
C GLY A 139 1.79 5.41 0.13
N ILE A 140 2.49 4.28 0.06
CA ILE A 140 1.85 2.96 -0.04
C ILE A 140 1.04 2.65 1.22
N GLU A 141 1.58 2.94 2.41
CA GLU A 141 0.90 2.77 3.70
C GLU A 141 -0.39 3.59 3.79
N ASP A 142 -0.36 4.88 3.38
CA ASP A 142 -1.53 5.76 3.36
C ASP A 142 -2.59 5.27 2.37
N GLY A 143 -2.17 4.86 1.17
CA GLY A 143 -3.06 4.27 0.16
C GLY A 143 -3.77 3.02 0.69
N LEU A 144 -3.01 2.09 1.27
CA LEU A 144 -3.55 0.88 1.91
C LEU A 144 -4.53 1.22 3.04
N LYS A 145 -4.17 2.15 3.94
CA LYS A 145 -5.04 2.58 5.04
C LYS A 145 -6.34 3.17 4.53
N LYS A 146 -6.30 4.09 3.59
CA LYS A 146 -7.50 4.75 3.03
C LYS A 146 -8.39 3.75 2.32
N THR A 147 -7.80 2.87 1.49
CA THR A 147 -8.55 1.81 0.84
C THR A 147 -9.26 0.90 1.84
N LEU A 148 -8.60 0.51 2.94
CA LEU A 148 -9.18 -0.38 3.95
C LEU A 148 -10.14 0.33 4.93
N LEU A 149 -9.94 1.63 5.22
CA LEU A 149 -10.80 2.43 6.09
C LEU A 149 -12.12 2.79 5.41
N ILE A 150 -12.14 2.96 4.09
CA ILE A 150 -13.37 3.21 3.33
C ILE A 150 -14.34 2.02 3.38
N ILE A 151 -13.83 0.81 3.64
CA ILE A 151 -14.64 -0.40 3.89
C ILE A 151 -15.37 -0.34 5.25
N LYS A 152 -14.99 0.61 6.11
CA LYS A 152 -15.51 0.76 7.48
C LYS A 152 -16.70 1.74 7.58
N ILE A 153 -17.16 2.31 6.46
CA ILE A 153 -18.32 3.24 6.40
C ILE A 153 -19.52 2.54 5.77
#